data_AF-A0A9R0QTG5-F1
#
_entry.id   AF-A0A9R0QTG5-F1
#
_cell.length_a   1.000
_cell.length_b   1.000
_cell.length_c   1.000
_cell.angle_alpha   90.00
_cell.angle_beta   90.00
_cell.angle_gamma   90.00
#
_symmetry.space_group_name_H-M   'P 1'
#
loop_
_entity.id
_entity.type
_entity.pdbx_description
1 polymer ?
#
loop_
_entity_poly.entity_id
_entity_poly.type
_entity_poly.pdbx_seq_one_letter_code
_entity_poly.pdbx_strand_id
1 'polypeptide(L)'
;MENVQYAEELVREFLVFRGFTNTLQAYEAELSTEIGRNFEVDKILDLVFSVYIPKYQLDRLLSIFSFLKQCFTSPADTVLYTALLKLEQSVLRYYVVNALKSGRQEKVVEFFSASGSYLMQKREDWIAWFAIPYIKNPSLDPQFRMYFSKEWSDTLVLSFRNFLSGIFNGTRIPALLKISTEKNMIKCLKSDIKQLNNKLSELQALLEVKEVELSLLRRSGNSIDSGHKNLLEITTFGSSVDGQAFSGVYEESSTSSIQGVDSHTLSSVKSRDEKLCDSSRMSNAENEQILVSEEDFPEVKVDFQAITVP
;
A
#
# COMPACT_ATOMS: atom_id res chain seq x y z
N MET A 1 -8.13 14.16 -11.88
CA MET A 1 -9.54 13.73 -11.95
C MET A 1 -9.69 12.46 -12.78
N GLU A 2 -9.07 12.37 -13.96
CA GLU A 2 -9.10 11.18 -14.86
C GLU A 2 -9.04 9.80 -14.18
N ASN A 3 -8.13 9.60 -13.21
CA ASN A 3 -8.01 8.35 -12.45
C ASN A 3 -9.31 7.90 -11.77
N VAL A 4 -10.18 8.86 -11.40
CA VAL A 4 -11.49 8.66 -10.76
C VAL A 4 -12.52 8.22 -11.78
N GLN A 5 -12.66 8.96 -12.88
CA GLN A 5 -13.57 8.61 -13.99
C GLN A 5 -13.26 7.23 -14.56
N TYR A 6 -11.98 6.86 -14.67
CA TYR A 6 -11.59 5.52 -15.10
C TYR A 6 -12.00 4.41 -14.09
N ALA A 7 -12.00 4.70 -12.78
CA ALA A 7 -12.47 3.75 -11.78
C ALA A 7 -14.00 3.67 -11.74
N GLU A 8 -14.70 4.78 -11.93
CA GLU A 8 -16.17 4.82 -12.09
C GLU A 8 -16.61 3.98 -13.29
N GLU A 9 -15.90 4.07 -14.41
CA GLU A 9 -16.17 3.28 -15.61
C GLU A 9 -15.88 1.79 -15.41
N LEU A 10 -14.82 1.41 -14.68
CA LEU A 10 -14.59 0.01 -14.30
C LEU A 10 -15.68 -0.56 -13.37
N VAL A 11 -16.27 0.27 -12.48
CA VAL A 11 -17.44 -0.14 -11.69
C VAL A 11 -18.65 -0.33 -12.60
N ARG A 12 -18.93 0.61 -13.50
CA ARG A 12 -20.01 0.51 -14.50
C ARG A 12 -19.88 -0.77 -15.34
N GLU A 13 -18.71 -1.02 -15.93
CA GLU A 13 -18.42 -2.23 -16.71
C GLU A 13 -18.70 -3.51 -15.91
N PHE A 14 -18.23 -3.58 -14.66
CA PHE A 14 -18.44 -4.72 -13.78
C PHE A 14 -19.92 -4.93 -13.43
N LEU A 15 -20.66 -3.86 -13.11
CA LEU A 15 -22.09 -3.94 -12.79
C LEU A 15 -22.91 -4.40 -14.01
N VAL A 16 -22.59 -3.92 -15.22
CA VAL A 16 -23.20 -4.36 -16.48
C VAL A 16 -22.88 -5.84 -16.75
N PHE A 17 -21.61 -6.23 -16.70
CA PHE A 17 -21.17 -7.61 -16.94
C PHE A 17 -21.80 -8.63 -15.96
N ARG A 18 -22.06 -8.22 -14.72
CA ARG A 18 -22.75 -9.05 -13.72
C ARG A 18 -24.28 -9.01 -13.80
N GLY A 19 -24.87 -8.15 -14.64
CA GLY A 19 -26.32 -7.97 -14.74
C GLY A 19 -26.94 -7.27 -13.53
N PHE A 20 -26.16 -6.50 -12.76
CA PHE A 20 -26.61 -5.81 -11.55
C PHE A 20 -27.32 -4.49 -11.86
N THR A 21 -28.35 -4.53 -12.72
CA THR A 21 -29.05 -3.36 -13.30
C THR A 21 -29.61 -2.40 -12.25
N ASN A 22 -30.26 -2.91 -11.20
CA ASN A 22 -30.79 -2.06 -10.11
C ASN A 22 -29.68 -1.33 -9.35
N THR A 23 -28.53 -1.99 -9.14
CA THR A 23 -27.36 -1.40 -8.49
C THR A 23 -26.71 -0.36 -9.38
N LEU A 24 -26.63 -0.62 -10.69
CA LEU A 24 -26.14 0.33 -11.69
C LEU A 24 -27.01 1.60 -11.71
N GLN A 25 -28.34 1.47 -11.77
CA GLN A 25 -29.25 2.61 -11.75
C GLN A 25 -29.10 3.47 -10.49
N ALA A 26 -28.96 2.84 -9.32
CA ALA A 26 -28.71 3.56 -8.06
C ALA A 26 -27.34 4.25 -8.05
N TYR A 27 -26.30 3.56 -8.53
CA TYR A 27 -24.94 4.09 -8.63
C TYR A 27 -24.85 5.31 -9.56
N GLU A 28 -25.49 5.26 -10.72
CA GLU A 28 -25.52 6.37 -11.68
C GLU A 28 -26.36 7.55 -11.18
N ALA A 29 -27.46 7.28 -10.46
CA ALA A 29 -28.22 8.32 -9.78
C ALA A 29 -27.37 9.03 -8.70
N GLU A 30 -26.64 8.30 -7.85
CA GLU A 30 -25.74 8.91 -6.85
C GLU A 30 -24.57 9.68 -7.50
N LEU A 31 -23.93 9.14 -8.55
CA LEU A 31 -22.88 9.85 -9.30
C LEU A 31 -23.36 11.16 -9.95
N SER A 32 -24.65 11.25 -10.32
CA SER A 32 -25.23 12.47 -10.90
C SER A 32 -25.35 13.63 -9.90
N THR A 33 -25.25 13.35 -8.59
CA THR A 33 -25.35 14.35 -7.53
C THR A 33 -23.97 14.81 -7.06
N GLU A 34 -23.83 16.09 -6.66
CA GLU A 34 -22.53 16.64 -6.21
C GLU A 34 -21.96 15.93 -4.98
N ILE A 35 -22.85 15.37 -4.18
CA ILE A 35 -22.67 14.37 -3.12
C ILE A 35 -21.66 13.27 -3.51
N GLY A 36 -21.72 12.74 -4.75
CA GLY A 36 -20.81 11.69 -5.21
C GLY A 36 -19.35 12.14 -5.42
N ARG A 37 -19.07 13.45 -5.35
CA ARG A 37 -17.76 14.05 -5.69
C ARG A 37 -16.83 14.22 -4.49
N ASN A 38 -17.34 14.08 -3.26
CA ASN A 38 -16.60 14.21 -2.01
C ASN A 38 -16.74 12.95 -1.15
N PHE A 39 -15.78 12.67 -0.25
CA PHE A 39 -15.87 11.51 0.64
C PHE A 39 -16.77 11.79 1.84
N GLU A 40 -18.02 11.32 1.78
CA GLU A 40 -19.01 11.50 2.84
C GLU A 40 -18.82 10.51 4.00
N VAL A 41 -17.91 10.86 4.92
CA VAL A 41 -17.75 10.20 6.23
C VAL A 41 -19.10 10.07 6.95
N ASP A 42 -19.97 11.07 6.83
CA ASP A 42 -21.26 11.15 7.50
C ASP A 42 -22.26 10.08 7.02
N LYS A 43 -22.24 9.68 5.73
CA LYS A 43 -23.04 8.52 5.26
C LYS A 43 -22.64 7.23 5.95
N ILE A 44 -21.35 7.01 6.24
CA ILE A 44 -20.89 5.81 6.94
C ILE A 44 -21.27 5.88 8.43
N LEU A 45 -21.23 7.06 9.04
CA LEU A 45 -21.74 7.28 10.40
C LEU A 45 -23.24 6.98 10.50
N ASP A 46 -24.06 7.51 9.60
CA ASP A 46 -25.49 7.22 9.56
C ASP A 46 -25.78 5.73 9.29
N LEU A 47 -25.05 5.11 8.35
CA LEU A 47 -25.20 3.69 8.07
C LEU A 47 -24.89 2.82 9.30
N VAL A 48 -23.89 3.18 10.10
CA VAL A 48 -23.52 2.47 11.33
C VAL A 48 -24.48 2.79 12.48
N PHE A 49 -24.59 4.06 12.87
CA PHE A 49 -25.26 4.49 14.10
C PHE A 49 -26.77 4.76 13.95
N SER A 50 -27.23 5.17 12.76
CA SER A 50 -28.64 5.46 12.46
C SER A 50 -29.38 4.30 11.80
N VAL A 51 -28.65 3.38 11.12
CA VAL A 51 -29.25 2.21 10.43
C VAL A 51 -28.87 0.87 11.07
N TYR A 52 -27.60 0.46 11.06
CA TYR A 52 -27.23 -0.92 11.41
C TYR A 52 -27.40 -1.23 12.90
N ILE A 53 -27.03 -0.30 13.79
CA ILE A 53 -27.15 -0.52 15.24
C ILE A 53 -28.62 -0.45 15.72
N PRO A 54 -29.44 0.54 15.34
CA PRO A 54 -30.85 0.60 15.76
C PRO A 54 -31.73 -0.52 15.18
N LYS A 55 -31.36 -1.06 14.01
CA LYS A 55 -32.09 -2.16 13.34
C LYS A 55 -31.49 -3.55 13.59
N TYR A 56 -30.52 -3.65 14.50
CA TYR A 56 -29.90 -4.92 14.93
C TYR A 56 -29.28 -5.74 13.78
N GLN A 57 -28.61 -5.07 12.85
CA GLN A 57 -28.03 -5.67 11.63
C GLN A 57 -26.54 -6.02 11.83
N LEU A 58 -26.28 -6.93 12.78
CA LEU A 58 -24.92 -7.29 13.22
C LEU A 58 -23.99 -7.72 12.08
N ASP A 59 -24.45 -8.55 11.16
CA ASP A 59 -23.61 -9.05 10.05
C ASP A 59 -23.12 -7.91 9.14
N ARG A 60 -23.96 -6.89 8.94
CA ARG A 60 -23.62 -5.71 8.11
C ARG A 60 -22.65 -4.79 8.84
N LEU A 61 -22.79 -4.66 10.15
CA LEU A 61 -21.85 -3.93 11.01
C LEU A 61 -20.47 -4.60 11.02
N LEU A 62 -20.41 -5.92 11.21
CA LEU A 62 -19.18 -6.71 11.14
C LEU A 62 -18.57 -6.69 9.74
N SER A 63 -19.39 -6.65 8.68
CA SER A 63 -18.93 -6.51 7.29
C SER A 63 -18.19 -5.18 7.07
N ILE A 64 -18.70 -4.05 7.59
CA ILE A 64 -17.98 -2.76 7.55
C ILE A 64 -16.63 -2.86 8.25
N PHE A 65 -16.57 -3.41 9.47
CA PHE A 65 -15.29 -3.54 10.18
C PHE A 65 -14.33 -4.53 9.50
N SER A 66 -14.83 -5.59 8.87
CA SER A 66 -14.03 -6.53 8.06
C SER A 66 -13.44 -5.84 6.83
N PHE A 67 -14.25 -5.07 6.09
CA PHE A 67 -13.79 -4.27 4.96
C PHE A 67 -12.74 -3.23 5.38
N LEU A 68 -13.01 -2.47 6.45
CA LEU A 68 -12.05 -1.50 6.97
C LEU A 68 -10.74 -2.18 7.39
N LYS A 69 -10.78 -3.37 8.03
CA LYS A 69 -9.58 -4.16 8.36
C LYS A 69 -8.78 -4.55 7.11
N GLN A 70 -9.43 -4.84 5.99
CA GLN A 70 -8.77 -5.13 4.70
C GLN A 70 -8.11 -3.90 4.04
N CYS A 71 -8.47 -2.68 4.44
CA CYS A 71 -7.80 -1.45 4.00
C CYS A 71 -6.39 -1.24 4.59
N PHE A 72 -5.96 -2.11 5.51
CA PHE A 72 -4.65 -2.04 6.18
C PHE A 72 -3.79 -3.25 5.79
N THR A 73 -2.90 -3.05 4.83
CA THR A 73 -2.05 -4.11 4.24
C THR A 73 -0.55 -3.85 4.41
N SER A 74 -0.17 -2.68 4.93
CA SER A 74 1.24 -2.32 5.19
C SER A 74 1.59 -2.51 6.68
N PRO A 75 2.81 -2.96 7.03
CA PRO A 75 3.29 -2.93 8.41
C PRO A 75 3.26 -1.53 9.05
N ALA A 76 3.35 -0.46 8.25
CA ALA A 76 3.20 0.92 8.73
C ALA A 76 1.80 1.21 9.31
N ASP A 77 0.80 0.37 8.99
CA ASP A 77 -0.59 0.58 9.36
C ASP A 77 -0.92 0.16 10.80
N THR A 78 0.00 -0.50 11.51
CA THR A 78 -0.27 -1.15 12.81
C THR A 78 -0.92 -0.21 13.85
N VAL A 79 -0.57 1.08 13.85
CA VAL A 79 -1.19 2.07 14.76
C VAL A 79 -2.66 2.31 14.41
N LEU A 80 -2.97 2.54 13.13
CA LEU A 80 -4.34 2.75 12.64
C LEU A 80 -5.19 1.48 12.74
N TYR A 81 -4.62 0.32 12.44
CA TYR A 81 -5.27 -0.98 12.63
C TYR A 81 -5.60 -1.25 14.10
N THR A 82 -4.69 -0.90 15.02
CA THR A 82 -4.93 -0.99 16.47
C THR A 82 -6.03 -0.02 16.93
N ALA A 83 -6.07 1.19 16.38
CA ALA A 83 -7.16 2.14 16.64
C ALA A 83 -8.51 1.62 16.10
N LEU A 84 -8.54 1.02 14.91
CA LEU A 84 -9.74 0.39 14.36
C LEU A 84 -10.26 -0.73 15.27
N LEU A 85 -9.40 -1.61 15.78
CA LEU A 85 -9.84 -2.68 16.69
C LEU A 85 -10.44 -2.13 18.00
N LYS A 86 -9.91 -1.02 18.53
CA LYS A 86 -10.49 -0.35 19.71
C LYS A 86 -11.83 0.31 19.41
N LEU A 87 -11.99 0.89 18.21
CA LEU A 87 -13.27 1.44 17.73
C LEU A 87 -14.30 0.32 17.47
N GLU A 88 -13.90 -0.78 16.85
CA GLU A 88 -14.74 -1.98 16.63
C GLU A 88 -15.30 -2.49 17.96
N GLN A 89 -14.45 -2.74 18.96
CA GLN A 89 -14.92 -3.12 20.29
C GLN A 89 -15.90 -2.10 20.88
N SER A 90 -15.62 -0.80 20.74
CA SER A 90 -16.45 0.26 21.33
C SER A 90 -17.81 0.38 20.63
N VAL A 91 -17.86 0.20 19.31
CA VAL A 91 -19.12 0.18 18.52
C VAL A 91 -19.91 -1.10 18.79
N LEU A 92 -19.27 -2.26 18.97
CA LEU A 92 -19.94 -3.49 19.40
C LEU A 92 -20.47 -3.38 20.84
N ARG A 93 -19.75 -2.73 21.76
CA ARG A 93 -20.25 -2.37 23.10
C ARG A 93 -21.44 -1.40 23.02
N TYR A 94 -21.41 -0.42 22.11
CA TYR A 94 -22.54 0.49 21.87
C TYR A 94 -23.75 -0.24 21.29
N TYR A 95 -23.57 -1.22 20.40
CA TYR A 95 -24.64 -2.10 19.91
C TYR A 95 -25.35 -2.84 21.05
N VAL A 96 -24.58 -3.44 21.97
CA VAL A 96 -25.12 -4.11 23.17
C VAL A 96 -25.87 -3.13 24.08
N VAL A 97 -25.31 -1.95 24.35
CA VAL A 97 -25.98 -0.91 25.14
C VAL A 97 -27.25 -0.41 24.47
N ASN A 98 -27.27 -0.23 23.15
CA ASN A 98 -28.45 0.17 22.38
C ASN A 98 -29.57 -0.89 22.48
N ALA A 99 -29.22 -2.18 22.39
CA ALA A 99 -30.17 -3.26 22.62
C ALA A 99 -30.75 -3.22 24.04
N LEU A 100 -29.90 -3.08 25.07
CA LEU A 100 -30.33 -2.99 26.48
C LEU A 100 -31.22 -1.76 26.74
N LYS A 101 -30.83 -0.57 26.25
CA LYS A 101 -31.62 0.68 26.36
C LYS A 101 -33.00 0.56 25.70
N SER A 102 -33.12 -0.23 24.63
CA SER A 102 -34.38 -0.51 23.93
C SER A 102 -35.19 -1.67 24.51
N GLY A 103 -34.76 -2.29 25.62
CA GLY A 103 -35.39 -3.50 26.19
C GLY A 103 -35.21 -4.76 25.33
N ARG A 104 -34.35 -4.72 24.31
CA ARG A 104 -34.11 -5.78 23.32
C ARG A 104 -33.07 -6.79 23.80
N GLN A 105 -33.31 -7.37 24.97
CA GLN A 105 -32.41 -8.33 25.62
C GLN A 105 -32.17 -9.59 24.77
N GLU A 106 -33.14 -9.99 23.95
CA GLU A 106 -33.00 -11.09 22.99
C GLU A 106 -31.91 -10.82 21.94
N LYS A 107 -31.77 -9.56 21.49
CA LYS A 107 -30.72 -9.16 20.54
C LYS A 107 -29.33 -9.08 21.17
N VAL A 108 -29.23 -9.00 22.49
CA VAL A 108 -27.95 -9.13 23.22
C VAL A 108 -27.53 -10.60 23.29
N VAL A 109 -28.46 -11.52 23.56
CA VAL A 109 -28.17 -12.97 23.57
C VAL A 109 -27.82 -13.46 22.15
N GLU A 110 -28.54 -12.99 21.13
CA GLU A 110 -28.23 -13.25 19.71
C GLU A 110 -26.82 -12.76 19.33
N PHE A 111 -26.46 -11.53 19.74
CA PHE A 111 -25.12 -10.95 19.55
C PHE A 111 -24.02 -11.84 20.14
N PHE A 112 -24.15 -12.25 21.40
CA PHE A 112 -23.14 -13.11 22.04
C PHE A 112 -23.13 -14.54 21.49
N SER A 113 -24.26 -15.04 20.97
CA SER A 113 -24.33 -16.34 20.31
C SER A 113 -23.58 -16.32 18.96
N ALA A 114 -23.72 -15.26 18.17
CA ALA A 114 -23.06 -15.10 16.88
C ALA A 114 -21.58 -14.71 17.01
N SER A 115 -21.24 -13.77 17.90
CA SER A 115 -19.89 -13.20 18.01
C SER A 115 -19.04 -13.79 19.14
N GLY A 116 -19.60 -14.60 20.04
CA GLY A 116 -18.94 -15.00 21.29
C GLY A 116 -17.60 -15.73 21.10
N SER A 117 -17.46 -16.54 20.06
CA SER A 117 -16.21 -17.26 19.73
C SER A 117 -15.08 -16.32 19.30
N TYR A 118 -15.40 -15.24 18.57
CA TYR A 118 -14.47 -14.17 18.19
C TYR A 118 -14.10 -13.32 19.41
N LEU A 119 -15.10 -12.90 20.19
CA LEU A 119 -14.90 -12.06 21.39
C LEU A 119 -14.12 -12.79 22.50
N MET A 120 -14.24 -14.13 22.59
CA MET A 120 -13.41 -14.96 23.48
C MET A 120 -11.90 -14.90 23.19
N GLN A 121 -11.49 -14.57 21.96
CA GLN A 121 -10.07 -14.33 21.61
C GLN A 121 -9.56 -12.99 22.16
N LYS A 122 -10.46 -12.12 22.64
CA LYS A 122 -10.20 -10.85 23.34
C LYS A 122 -10.79 -10.91 24.76
N ARG A 123 -10.55 -12.04 25.45
CA ARG A 123 -11.18 -12.40 26.73
C ARG A 123 -11.19 -11.27 27.76
N GLU A 124 -10.05 -10.60 27.97
CA GLU A 124 -9.89 -9.55 29.00
C GLU A 124 -10.85 -8.38 28.78
N ASP A 125 -11.04 -7.94 27.53
CA ASP A 125 -11.94 -6.86 27.15
C ASP A 125 -13.43 -7.19 27.31
N TRP A 126 -13.79 -8.48 27.24
CA TRP A 126 -15.19 -8.92 27.08
C TRP A 126 -15.72 -9.81 28.19
N ILE A 127 -14.89 -10.36 29.08
CA ILE A 127 -15.31 -11.36 30.08
C ILE A 127 -16.51 -10.91 30.93
N ALA A 128 -16.51 -9.65 31.41
CA ALA A 128 -17.63 -9.10 32.15
C ALA A 128 -18.86 -8.79 31.27
N TRP A 129 -18.64 -8.44 29.99
CA TRP A 129 -19.72 -8.15 29.05
C TRP A 129 -20.59 -9.39 28.75
N PHE A 130 -20.06 -10.61 28.83
CA PHE A 130 -20.89 -11.82 28.76
C PHE A 130 -21.89 -11.97 29.93
N ALA A 131 -21.64 -11.32 31.07
CA ALA A 131 -22.59 -11.28 32.20
C ALA A 131 -23.65 -10.17 32.06
N ILE A 132 -23.42 -9.15 31.22
CA ILE A 132 -24.34 -8.01 31.05
C ILE A 132 -25.80 -8.37 30.70
N PRO A 133 -26.12 -9.47 29.97
CA PRO A 133 -27.52 -9.80 29.67
C PRO A 133 -28.30 -10.31 30.90
N TYR A 134 -27.61 -10.59 32.01
CA TYR A 134 -28.18 -11.18 33.23
C TYR A 134 -28.19 -10.19 34.42
N ILE A 135 -27.58 -9.01 34.26
CA ILE A 135 -27.59 -7.93 35.24
C ILE A 135 -28.91 -7.15 35.12
N LYS A 136 -29.67 -7.03 36.22
CA LYS A 136 -31.01 -6.42 36.21
C LYS A 136 -31.04 -4.94 35.80
N ASN A 137 -30.02 -4.16 36.17
CA ASN A 137 -29.91 -2.73 35.87
C ASN A 137 -28.46 -2.37 35.49
N PRO A 138 -27.98 -2.69 34.27
CA PRO A 138 -26.58 -2.47 33.90
C PRO A 138 -26.16 -0.99 33.90
N SER A 139 -27.10 -0.06 33.73
CA SER A 139 -26.86 1.39 33.84
C SER A 139 -26.47 1.85 35.25
N LEU A 140 -26.84 1.10 36.29
CA LEU A 140 -26.48 1.41 37.68
C LEU A 140 -25.18 0.75 38.13
N ASP A 141 -24.74 -0.30 37.44
CA ASP A 141 -23.51 -1.04 37.75
C ASP A 141 -22.26 -0.17 37.52
N PRO A 142 -21.34 -0.02 38.49
CA PRO A 142 -20.14 0.79 38.33
C PRO A 142 -19.28 0.44 37.11
N GLN A 143 -19.24 -0.82 36.69
CA GLN A 143 -18.44 -1.28 35.54
C GLN A 143 -19.05 -0.88 34.20
N PHE A 144 -20.38 -0.77 34.12
CA PHE A 144 -21.10 -0.53 32.86
C PHE A 144 -21.69 0.89 32.74
N ARG A 145 -21.91 1.59 33.86
CA ARG A 145 -22.53 2.94 33.93
C ARG A 145 -21.97 3.94 32.90
N MET A 146 -20.66 4.00 32.71
CA MET A 146 -20.03 4.91 31.74
C MET A 146 -20.53 4.70 30.31
N TYR A 147 -20.82 3.47 29.90
CA TYR A 147 -21.28 3.13 28.56
C TYR A 147 -22.75 3.50 28.33
N PHE A 148 -23.53 3.74 29.39
CA PHE A 148 -24.90 4.22 29.30
C PHE A 148 -25.01 5.75 29.19
N SER A 149 -23.95 6.49 29.51
CA SER A 149 -23.86 7.95 29.38
C SER A 149 -24.04 8.43 27.93
N LYS A 150 -24.35 9.73 27.74
CA LYS A 150 -24.43 10.34 26.40
C LYS A 150 -23.05 10.82 25.95
N GLU A 151 -22.26 11.27 26.91
CA GLU A 151 -20.89 11.74 26.79
C GLU A 151 -19.99 10.66 26.15
N TRP A 152 -20.14 9.39 26.57
CA TRP A 152 -19.43 8.27 25.96
C TRP A 152 -19.90 7.98 24.52
N SER A 153 -21.21 8.02 24.24
CA SER A 153 -21.71 7.77 22.88
C SER A 153 -21.30 8.87 21.90
N ASP A 154 -21.40 10.12 22.30
CA ASP A 154 -21.01 11.27 21.48
C ASP A 154 -19.49 11.26 21.22
N THR A 155 -18.69 10.91 22.24
CA THR A 155 -17.24 10.71 22.11
C THR A 155 -16.90 9.56 21.15
N LEU A 156 -17.65 8.45 21.18
CA LEU A 156 -17.47 7.32 20.27
C LEU A 156 -17.80 7.69 18.82
N VAL A 157 -18.92 8.36 18.59
CA VAL A 157 -19.34 8.84 17.26
C VAL A 157 -18.29 9.81 16.69
N LEU A 158 -17.83 10.77 17.49
CA LEU A 158 -16.76 11.70 17.11
C LEU A 158 -15.43 10.99 16.83
N SER A 159 -15.05 10.01 17.67
CA SER A 159 -13.83 9.22 17.47
C SER A 159 -13.86 8.40 16.18
N PHE A 160 -15.02 7.81 15.87
CA PHE A 160 -15.23 7.09 14.61
C PHE A 160 -15.20 8.04 13.41
N ARG A 161 -15.85 9.22 13.50
CA ARG A 161 -15.78 10.28 12.48
C ARG A 161 -14.35 10.71 12.19
N ASN A 162 -13.57 10.98 13.24
CA ASN A 162 -12.19 11.43 13.13
C ASN A 162 -11.28 10.34 12.56
N PHE A 163 -11.50 9.07 12.95
CA PHE A 163 -10.79 7.93 12.39
C PHE A 163 -11.07 7.76 10.89
N LEU A 164 -12.35 7.73 10.49
CA LEU A 164 -12.75 7.64 9.08
C LEU A 164 -12.17 8.81 8.26
N SER A 165 -12.30 10.04 8.76
CA SER A 165 -11.70 11.23 8.15
C SER A 165 -10.19 11.08 7.97
N GLY A 166 -9.49 10.57 8.99
CA GLY A 166 -8.05 10.34 8.94
C GLY A 166 -7.63 9.30 7.91
N ILE A 167 -8.36 8.19 7.78
CA ILE A 167 -7.99 7.11 6.85
C ILE A 167 -8.39 7.37 5.39
N PHE A 168 -9.42 8.19 5.14
CA PHE A 168 -9.90 8.47 3.79
C PHE A 168 -9.39 9.81 3.22
N ASN A 169 -9.14 10.82 4.06
CA ASN A 169 -8.46 12.06 3.62
C ASN A 169 -6.92 11.91 3.68
N GLY A 170 -6.41 11.05 4.57
CA GLY A 170 -4.98 10.81 4.77
C GLY A 170 -4.42 9.74 3.85
N THR A 171 -3.91 10.13 2.68
CA THR A 171 -3.03 9.35 1.76
C THR A 171 -3.54 8.03 1.16
N ARG A 172 -4.59 7.38 1.68
CA ARG A 172 -5.10 6.11 1.13
C ARG A 172 -5.99 6.34 -0.09
N ILE A 173 -5.37 6.40 -1.26
CA ILE A 173 -6.06 6.28 -2.55
C ILE A 173 -6.81 4.91 -2.57
N PRO A 174 -8.15 4.89 -2.73
CA PRO A 174 -8.94 3.66 -2.89
C PRO A 174 -8.34 2.66 -3.89
N ALA A 175 -8.43 1.35 -3.63
CA ALA A 175 -7.70 0.32 -4.37
C ALA A 175 -7.87 0.38 -5.90
N LEU A 176 -9.07 0.71 -6.39
CA LEU A 176 -9.35 0.85 -7.84
C LEU A 176 -8.67 2.09 -8.45
N LEU A 177 -8.57 3.18 -7.69
CA LEU A 177 -7.82 4.38 -8.04
C LEU A 177 -6.30 4.15 -7.94
N LYS A 178 -5.86 3.30 -7.01
CA LYS A 178 -4.46 2.86 -6.94
C LYS A 178 -4.08 2.08 -8.20
N ILE A 179 -4.88 1.10 -8.60
CA ILE A 179 -4.68 0.32 -9.84
C ILE A 179 -4.63 1.24 -11.07
N SER A 180 -5.45 2.29 -11.14
CA SER A 180 -5.39 3.24 -12.26
C SER A 180 -4.12 4.10 -12.25
N THR A 181 -3.66 4.57 -11.09
CA THR A 181 -2.35 5.25 -10.97
C THR A 181 -1.17 4.34 -11.33
N GLU A 182 -1.18 3.08 -10.89
CA GLU A 182 -0.12 2.10 -11.19
C GLU A 182 -0.09 1.74 -12.67
N LYS A 183 -1.27 1.54 -13.30
CA LYS A 183 -1.39 1.32 -14.75
C LYS A 183 -0.85 2.49 -15.57
N ASN A 184 -1.11 3.73 -15.14
CA ASN A 184 -0.58 4.93 -15.79
C ASN A 184 0.95 5.06 -15.59
N MET A 185 1.47 4.78 -14.39
CA MET A 185 2.90 4.73 -14.12
C MET A 185 3.63 3.68 -14.99
N ILE A 186 3.07 2.47 -15.10
CA ILE A 186 3.59 1.40 -15.97
C ILE A 186 3.59 1.82 -17.45
N LYS A 187 2.56 2.57 -17.90
CA LYS A 187 2.50 3.11 -19.27
C LYS A 187 3.61 4.12 -19.53
N CYS A 188 3.91 5.01 -18.58
CA CYS A 188 5.04 5.95 -18.67
C CYS A 188 6.37 5.21 -18.70
N LEU A 189 6.65 4.35 -17.71
CA LEU A 189 7.90 3.58 -17.63
C LEU A 189 8.14 2.73 -18.91
N LYS A 190 7.09 2.16 -19.50
CA LYS A 190 7.17 1.42 -20.77
C LYS A 190 7.48 2.32 -21.98
N SER A 191 7.02 3.57 -21.96
CA SER A 191 7.41 4.59 -22.95
C SER A 191 8.89 4.97 -22.78
N ASP A 192 9.34 5.19 -21.54
CA ASP A 192 10.70 5.59 -21.23
C ASP A 192 11.71 4.48 -21.59
N ILE A 193 11.40 3.22 -21.28
CA ILE A 193 12.17 2.04 -21.73
C ILE A 193 12.26 2.01 -23.26
N LYS A 194 11.17 2.31 -23.99
CA LYS A 194 11.21 2.38 -25.47
C LYS A 194 12.11 3.51 -25.96
N GLN A 195 12.07 4.69 -25.35
CA GLN A 195 12.94 5.81 -25.72
C GLN A 195 14.42 5.51 -25.43
N LEU A 196 14.73 4.86 -24.30
CA LEU A 196 16.09 4.44 -23.95
C LEU A 196 16.62 3.37 -24.91
N ASN A 197 15.80 2.37 -25.28
CA ASN A 197 16.17 1.34 -26.25
C ASN A 197 16.40 1.93 -27.66
N ASN A 198 15.58 2.91 -28.08
CA ASN A 198 15.82 3.64 -29.33
C ASN A 198 17.19 4.35 -29.30
N LYS A 199 17.48 5.10 -28.24
CA LYS A 199 18.77 5.80 -28.08
C LYS A 199 19.97 4.84 -28.02
N LEU A 200 19.82 3.67 -27.40
CA LEU A 200 20.85 2.63 -27.42
C LEU A 200 21.12 2.12 -28.84
N SER A 201 20.07 1.87 -29.63
CA SER A 201 20.20 1.46 -31.04
C SER A 201 20.84 2.55 -31.91
N GLU A 202 20.46 3.81 -31.73
CA GLU A 202 21.06 4.98 -32.40
C GLU A 202 22.57 5.11 -32.07
N LEU A 203 22.94 4.93 -30.79
CA LEU A 203 24.34 4.97 -30.35
C LEU A 203 25.15 3.76 -30.81
N GLN A 204 24.54 2.57 -30.88
CA GLN A 204 25.18 1.36 -31.41
C GLN A 204 25.47 1.49 -32.91
N ALA A 205 24.51 1.97 -33.71
CA ALA A 205 24.72 2.24 -35.13
C ALA A 205 25.79 3.33 -35.36
N LEU A 206 25.83 4.37 -34.52
CA LEU A 206 26.87 5.41 -34.58
C LEU A 206 28.26 4.86 -34.20
N LEU A 207 28.33 3.93 -33.23
CA LEU A 207 29.57 3.24 -32.86
C LEU A 207 30.07 2.39 -34.03
N GLU A 208 29.22 1.56 -34.62
CA GLU A 208 29.57 0.69 -35.76
C GLU A 208 30.11 1.50 -36.95
N VAL A 209 29.44 2.62 -37.30
CA VAL A 209 29.93 3.55 -38.34
C VAL A 209 31.31 4.10 -38.00
N LYS A 210 31.58 4.43 -36.73
CA LYS A 210 32.89 4.93 -36.29
C LYS A 210 33.98 3.85 -36.24
N GLU A 211 33.63 2.62 -35.90
CA GLU A 211 34.55 1.47 -35.97
C GLU A 211 34.93 1.15 -37.42
N VAL A 212 33.97 1.20 -38.36
CA VAL A 212 34.23 1.07 -39.79
C VAL A 212 35.15 2.20 -40.28
N GLU A 213 34.88 3.45 -39.92
CA GLU A 213 35.72 4.62 -40.27
C GLU A 213 37.16 4.46 -39.74
N LEU A 214 37.33 4.07 -38.47
CA LEU A 214 38.65 3.79 -37.88
C LEU A 214 39.38 2.64 -38.59
N SER A 215 38.66 1.59 -39.02
CA SER A 215 39.23 0.48 -39.77
C SER A 215 39.75 0.92 -41.15
N LEU A 216 39.05 1.84 -41.81
CA LEU A 216 39.43 2.42 -43.09
C LEU A 216 40.65 3.34 -42.96
N LEU A 217 40.68 4.20 -41.94
CA LEU A 217 41.84 5.05 -41.63
C LEU A 217 43.09 4.20 -41.33
N ARG A 218 42.96 3.16 -40.49
CA ARG A 218 44.06 2.22 -40.20
C ARG A 218 44.57 1.52 -41.48
N ARG A 219 43.66 1.07 -42.36
CA ARG A 219 44.06 0.45 -43.64
C ARG A 219 44.71 1.44 -44.61
N SER A 220 44.32 2.71 -44.60
CA SER A 220 44.93 3.76 -45.42
C SER A 220 46.32 4.15 -44.93
N GLY A 221 46.54 4.23 -43.61
CA GLY A 221 47.84 4.53 -43.02
C GLY A 221 48.92 3.49 -43.37
N ASN A 222 48.54 2.21 -43.41
CA ASN A 222 49.45 1.11 -43.78
C ASN A 222 49.89 1.11 -45.26
N SER A 223 49.41 2.03 -46.10
CA SER A 223 49.81 2.10 -47.53
C SER A 223 51.06 2.95 -47.79
N ILE A 224 51.65 3.58 -46.78
CA ILE A 224 52.82 4.47 -46.92
C ILE A 224 54.13 3.78 -46.50
N ASP A 225 54.09 2.79 -45.61
CA ASP A 225 55.28 2.05 -45.16
C ASP A 225 55.25 0.58 -45.62
N SER A 226 55.84 0.34 -46.80
CA SER A 226 56.15 -1.00 -47.30
C SER A 226 57.41 -0.94 -48.16
N GLY A 227 58.53 -0.59 -47.53
CA GLY A 227 59.75 -0.33 -48.29
C GLY A 227 61.04 -0.14 -47.50
N HIS A 228 61.44 -1.10 -46.65
CA HIS A 228 62.85 -1.54 -46.50
C HIS A 228 62.91 -2.88 -45.71
N LYS A 229 64.09 -3.51 -45.60
CA LYS A 229 64.24 -4.95 -45.30
C LYS A 229 64.93 -5.27 -43.95
N ASN A 230 64.45 -6.34 -43.32
CA ASN A 230 65.15 -7.38 -42.51
C ASN A 230 66.35 -7.00 -41.61
N LEU A 231 66.25 -7.33 -40.31
CA LEU A 231 67.26 -8.16 -39.61
C LEU A 231 66.64 -8.93 -38.41
N LEU A 232 67.41 -9.80 -37.74
CA LEU A 232 66.96 -10.81 -36.75
C LEU A 232 67.30 -10.44 -35.29
N GLU A 233 66.50 -10.93 -34.35
CA GLU A 233 66.87 -11.71 -33.13
C GLU A 233 65.54 -12.14 -32.46
N ILE A 234 65.13 -13.42 -32.34
CA ILE A 234 65.67 -14.62 -31.65
C ILE A 234 65.57 -14.57 -30.11
N THR A 235 64.43 -15.07 -29.57
CA THR A 235 64.28 -16.07 -28.47
C THR A 235 62.76 -16.26 -28.21
N THR A 236 62.09 -17.40 -28.47
CA THR A 236 62.07 -18.71 -27.74
C THR A 236 61.71 -18.53 -26.26
N PHE A 237 60.58 -18.98 -25.69
CA PHE A 237 59.86 -20.29 -25.68
C PHE A 237 58.35 -20.03 -25.34
N GLY A 238 57.31 -20.83 -25.67
CA GLY A 238 57.14 -21.98 -26.57
C GLY A 238 55.80 -22.74 -26.31
N SER A 239 55.12 -23.25 -27.37
CA SER A 239 53.89 -24.13 -27.38
C SER A 239 52.58 -23.54 -26.81
N SER A 240 51.37 -23.60 -27.41
CA SER A 240 50.64 -24.60 -28.25
C SER A 240 50.17 -25.83 -27.45
N VAL A 241 49.01 -26.47 -27.68
CA VAL A 241 47.89 -26.32 -28.67
C VAL A 241 46.58 -25.92 -27.92
N ASP A 242 45.34 -25.84 -28.45
CA ASP A 242 44.68 -26.21 -29.74
C ASP A 242 43.67 -25.08 -30.14
N GLY A 243 42.60 -25.14 -30.97
CA GLY A 243 41.81 -26.19 -31.65
C GLY A 243 40.34 -26.12 -31.19
N GLN A 244 39.27 -26.03 -32.00
CA GLN A 244 39.07 -26.28 -33.45
C GLN A 244 37.87 -25.42 -33.99
N ALA A 245 37.63 -25.38 -35.30
CA ALA A 245 36.60 -24.54 -35.96
C ALA A 245 35.61 -25.34 -36.86
N PHE A 246 34.74 -24.64 -37.62
CA PHE A 246 33.66 -25.11 -38.53
C PHE A 246 32.35 -25.59 -37.85
N SER A 247 31.15 -25.46 -38.44
CA SER A 247 30.66 -24.76 -39.66
C SER A 247 29.16 -24.44 -39.53
N GLY A 248 28.61 -23.53 -40.34
CA GLY A 248 27.16 -23.38 -40.53
C GLY A 248 26.69 -21.98 -40.97
N VAL A 249 25.84 -21.92 -42.00
CA VAL A 249 25.17 -20.71 -42.52
C VAL A 249 23.77 -21.15 -43.02
N TYR A 250 22.81 -20.22 -43.12
CA TYR A 250 21.48 -20.28 -43.78
C TYR A 250 20.49 -21.41 -43.34
N GLU A 251 19.17 -21.21 -43.26
CA GLU A 251 18.30 -20.01 -43.37
C GLU A 251 16.92 -20.29 -42.71
N GLU A 252 16.07 -19.27 -42.65
CA GLU A 252 14.67 -19.08 -42.21
C GLU A 252 13.70 -20.19 -41.67
N SER A 253 12.67 -19.64 -40.96
CA SER A 253 11.23 -19.97 -40.98
C SER A 253 10.60 -21.08 -40.10
N SER A 254 9.97 -20.60 -39.00
CA SER A 254 8.57 -20.83 -38.57
C SER A 254 7.96 -22.25 -38.45
N THR A 255 7.48 -22.65 -37.25
CA THR A 255 6.04 -22.85 -36.92
C THR A 255 5.71 -23.35 -35.48
N SER A 256 4.62 -22.80 -34.92
CA SER A 256 3.59 -23.38 -34.00
C SER A 256 3.89 -24.32 -32.79
N SER A 257 3.36 -23.89 -31.62
CA SER A 257 2.48 -24.64 -30.69
C SER A 257 2.99 -25.49 -29.49
N ILE A 258 2.54 -25.08 -28.28
CA ILE A 258 1.85 -25.86 -27.21
C ILE A 258 2.58 -27.14 -26.69
N GLN A 259 3.04 -27.29 -25.43
CA GLN A 259 2.22 -27.41 -24.19
C GLN A 259 3.06 -27.63 -22.89
N GLY A 260 2.72 -26.93 -21.79
CA GLY A 260 3.01 -27.32 -20.38
C GLY A 260 4.49 -27.48 -19.93
N VAL A 261 4.80 -27.90 -18.70
CA VAL A 261 4.09 -27.81 -17.39
C VAL A 261 5.14 -27.94 -16.25
N ASP A 262 4.95 -27.20 -15.16
CA ASP A 262 5.54 -27.31 -13.81
C ASP A 262 7.07 -27.39 -13.53
N SER A 263 7.47 -26.51 -12.60
CA SER A 263 8.35 -26.75 -11.43
C SER A 263 9.81 -27.22 -11.58
N HIS A 264 10.74 -26.45 -10.99
CA HIS A 264 11.23 -26.77 -9.64
C HIS A 264 11.93 -25.58 -8.95
N THR A 265 12.09 -25.67 -7.62
CA THR A 265 12.58 -24.60 -6.72
C THR A 265 14.05 -24.83 -6.32
N LEU A 266 14.66 -23.84 -5.65
CA LEU A 266 15.99 -23.80 -5.01
C LEU A 266 17.13 -23.28 -5.93
N SER A 267 18.16 -22.57 -5.44
CA SER A 267 18.54 -22.29 -4.03
C SER A 267 19.07 -20.85 -3.84
N SER A 268 19.21 -20.43 -2.58
CA SER A 268 19.82 -19.14 -2.19
C SER A 268 21.24 -19.36 -1.67
N VAL A 269 22.22 -18.62 -2.20
CA VAL A 269 23.56 -18.44 -1.60
C VAL A 269 23.91 -16.94 -1.58
N LYS A 270 24.63 -16.49 -0.54
CA LYS A 270 24.99 -15.08 -0.26
C LYS A 270 26.45 -14.76 -0.68
N SER A 271 26.76 -13.45 -0.74
CA SER A 271 28.10 -12.84 -0.63
C SER A 271 29.05 -13.07 -1.84
N ARG A 272 30.07 -12.26 -2.15
CA ARG A 272 30.59 -10.91 -1.73
C ARG A 272 31.65 -10.47 -2.79
N ASP A 273 32.15 -9.24 -2.95
CA ASP A 273 31.89 -7.87 -2.44
C ASP A 273 32.56 -6.85 -3.43
N GLU A 274 32.58 -5.55 -3.10
CA GLU A 274 33.49 -4.50 -3.66
C GLU A 274 33.30 -4.10 -5.16
N LYS A 275 33.60 -2.89 -5.67
CA LYS A 275 33.83 -1.52 -5.09
C LYS A 275 33.85 -0.45 -6.23
N LEU A 276 33.59 0.83 -5.90
CA LEU A 276 33.97 2.06 -6.66
C LEU A 276 33.32 2.23 -8.07
N CYS A 277 33.16 3.41 -8.70
CA CYS A 277 33.20 4.85 -8.34
C CYS A 277 31.98 5.50 -9.06
N ASP A 278 31.22 6.46 -8.54
CA ASP A 278 31.52 7.86 -8.14
C ASP A 278 31.63 8.87 -9.31
N SER A 279 31.33 10.15 -9.04
CA SER A 279 31.12 11.29 -9.96
C SER A 279 29.74 11.30 -10.66
N SER A 280 29.00 12.42 -10.74
CA SER A 280 29.21 13.76 -10.15
C SER A 280 27.88 14.47 -9.85
N ARG A 281 27.84 15.24 -8.75
CA ARG A 281 26.88 16.33 -8.55
C ARG A 281 27.38 17.59 -9.26
N MET A 282 26.48 18.37 -9.84
CA MET A 282 26.61 19.83 -9.83
C MET A 282 25.37 20.45 -9.20
N SER A 283 25.62 21.42 -8.33
CA SER A 283 24.62 22.23 -7.64
C SER A 283 24.25 23.46 -8.45
N ASN A 284 23.08 24.03 -8.16
CA ASN A 284 23.00 25.46 -7.85
C ASN A 284 22.24 25.62 -6.53
N ALA A 285 22.62 26.63 -5.76
CA ALA A 285 22.05 26.95 -4.45
C ALA A 285 21.27 28.27 -4.54
N GLU A 286 21.19 29.01 -3.43
CA GLU A 286 20.29 30.13 -3.15
C GLU A 286 18.86 29.65 -2.73
N ASN A 287 18.36 29.89 -1.52
CA ASN A 287 18.85 30.82 -0.48
C ASN A 287 18.79 30.23 0.95
N GLU A 288 19.88 30.41 1.70
CA GLU A 288 19.84 30.54 3.18
C GLU A 288 19.44 31.99 3.52
N GLN A 289 19.28 32.50 4.75
CA GLN A 289 19.44 32.03 6.14
C GLN A 289 18.41 32.89 6.97
N ILE A 290 18.04 32.61 8.23
CA ILE A 290 18.68 32.95 9.53
C ILE A 290 17.70 32.29 10.56
N LEU A 291 18.00 31.39 11.51
CA LEU A 291 19.08 31.16 12.50
C LEU A 291 18.85 31.92 13.85
N VAL A 292 19.13 31.24 14.98
CA VAL A 292 19.08 31.66 16.42
C VAL A 292 17.70 32.04 17.03
N SER A 293 17.38 31.77 18.31
CA SER A 293 18.15 31.23 19.46
C SER A 293 17.35 30.25 20.34
N GLU A 294 18.05 29.40 21.11
CA GLU A 294 17.57 28.82 22.37
C GLU A 294 18.16 29.64 23.55
N GLU A 295 17.33 30.25 24.42
CA GLU A 295 17.77 30.88 25.68
C GLU A 295 16.73 30.69 26.82
N ASP A 296 16.88 29.58 27.56
CA ASP A 296 17.03 29.44 29.02
C ASP A 296 16.19 30.22 30.10
N PHE A 297 16.00 29.55 31.26
CA PHE A 297 15.44 30.00 32.56
C PHE A 297 13.95 30.43 32.67
N PRO A 298 13.33 30.47 33.89
CA PRO A 298 13.88 30.21 35.25
C PRO A 298 13.22 29.07 36.07
N GLU A 299 13.78 28.83 37.26
CA GLU A 299 13.31 27.84 38.26
C GLU A 299 11.91 28.12 38.85
N VAL A 300 11.23 27.07 39.30
CA VAL A 300 10.22 27.14 40.38
C VAL A 300 10.56 26.10 41.45
N LYS A 301 10.84 26.56 42.66
CA LYS A 301 11.04 25.71 43.85
C LYS A 301 9.69 25.34 44.46
N VAL A 302 9.56 24.09 44.90
CA VAL A 302 8.50 23.65 45.82
C VAL A 302 9.17 22.74 46.86
N ASP A 303 9.06 23.11 48.14
CA ASP A 303 9.80 22.45 49.21
C ASP A 303 9.29 21.05 49.54
N PHE A 304 10.21 20.15 49.87
CA PHE A 304 9.88 18.85 50.45
C PHE A 304 9.46 19.01 51.91
N GLN A 305 8.29 18.51 52.29
CA GLN A 305 7.92 18.30 53.69
C GLN A 305 7.46 16.86 53.91
N ALA A 306 8.34 16.05 54.50
CA ALA A 306 8.07 14.65 54.82
C ALA A 306 7.57 14.52 56.27
N ILE A 307 6.37 13.94 56.44
CA ILE A 307 5.82 13.46 57.71
C ILE A 307 5.14 12.12 57.37
N THR A 308 5.85 11.00 57.52
CA THR A 308 5.83 10.14 58.72
C THR A 308 4.47 9.47 58.94
N VAL A 309 4.44 8.17 58.69
CA VAL A 309 3.30 7.26 58.94
C VAL A 309 3.42 6.67 60.35
N PRO A 310 2.33 6.56 61.13
CA PRO A 310 2.24 5.73 62.33
C PRO A 310 1.92 4.26 62.02
#